data_AF-A0A4W3HC95-F1
#
_entry.id   AF-A0A4W3HC95-F1
#
_cell.length_a   1.000
_cell.length_b   1.000
_cell.length_c   1.000
_cell.angle_alpha   90.00
_cell.angle_beta   90.00
_cell.angle_gamma   90.00
#
_symmetry.space_group_name_H-M   'P 1'
#
loop_
_entity.id
_entity.type
_entity.pdbx_description
1 polymer ?
#
loop_
_entity_poly.entity_id
_entity_poly.type
_entity_poly.pdbx_seq_one_letter_code
_entity_poly.pdbx_strand_id
1 'polypeptide(L)'
;MEAFIESAKSEHMVAEAGLRETQKSFEDATRFFGVKPKSGDKEVTPNHIFMLWYEFSSDFKNIWKRESKAISKERLREAQLSVKKITSEKKVETKKTNPNSLKERMRQRAANTTTS
;
A
#
# COMPACT_ATOMS: atom_id res chain seq x y z
N MET A 1 -21.06 -13.52 -46.93
CA MET A 1 -21.95 -12.49 -46.34
C MET A 1 -22.68 -13.03 -45.11
N GLU A 2 -23.31 -14.20 -45.19
CA GLU A 2 -24.07 -14.79 -44.07
C GLU A 2 -23.21 -15.05 -42.82
N ALA A 3 -22.04 -15.65 -42.97
CA ALA A 3 -21.11 -15.87 -41.83
C ALA A 3 -20.70 -14.57 -41.12
N PHE A 4 -20.53 -13.48 -41.88
CA PHE A 4 -20.23 -12.16 -41.31
C PHE A 4 -21.42 -11.62 -40.50
N ILE A 5 -22.63 -11.73 -41.05
CA ILE A 5 -23.86 -11.29 -40.37
C ILE A 5 -24.08 -12.09 -39.08
N GLU A 6 -23.84 -13.40 -39.11
CA GLU A 6 -23.98 -14.26 -37.92
C GLU A 6 -22.94 -13.89 -36.84
N SER A 7 -21.68 -13.67 -37.22
CA SER A 7 -20.65 -13.19 -36.29
C SER A 7 -21.03 -11.84 -35.67
N ALA A 8 -21.45 -10.88 -36.50
CA ALA A 8 -21.83 -9.55 -36.04
C ALA A 8 -23.02 -9.58 -35.07
N LYS A 9 -24.01 -10.46 -35.29
CA LYS A 9 -25.14 -10.66 -34.36
C LYS A 9 -24.66 -11.24 -33.03
N SER A 10 -23.82 -12.27 -33.07
CA SER A 10 -23.25 -12.89 -31.87
C SER A 10 -22.46 -11.89 -31.04
N GLU A 11 -21.56 -11.13 -31.68
CA GLU A 11 -20.78 -10.07 -31.04
C GLU A 11 -21.66 -8.98 -30.43
N HIS A 12 -22.72 -8.57 -31.14
CA HIS A 12 -23.68 -7.60 -30.64
C HIS A 12 -24.40 -8.12 -29.39
N MET A 13 -24.86 -9.36 -29.38
CA MET A 13 -25.51 -9.97 -28.22
C MET A 13 -24.58 -10.02 -27.00
N VAL A 14 -23.30 -10.37 -27.21
CA VAL A 14 -22.29 -10.38 -26.15
C VAL A 14 -22.04 -8.97 -25.62
N ALA A 15 -21.89 -7.98 -26.51
CA ALA A 15 -21.70 -6.59 -26.13
C ALA A 15 -22.90 -6.03 -25.34
N GLU A 16 -24.11 -6.36 -25.76
CA GLU A 16 -25.34 -5.93 -25.09
C GLU A 16 -25.48 -6.58 -23.69
N ALA A 17 -25.16 -7.87 -23.57
CA ALA A 17 -25.14 -8.55 -22.27
C ALA A 17 -24.13 -7.91 -21.31
N GLY A 18 -22.90 -7.63 -21.79
CA GLY A 18 -21.86 -6.96 -21.01
C GLY A 18 -22.25 -5.54 -20.60
N LEU A 19 -22.92 -4.80 -21.48
CA LEU A 19 -23.43 -3.45 -21.16
C LEU A 19 -24.44 -3.51 -20.01
N ARG A 20 -25.41 -4.42 -20.08
CA ARG A 20 -26.45 -4.57 -19.04
C ARG A 20 -25.85 -4.95 -17.69
N GLU A 21 -24.90 -5.87 -17.67
CA GLU A 21 -24.20 -6.28 -16.45
C GLU A 21 -23.37 -5.13 -15.85
N THR A 22 -22.66 -4.39 -16.70
CA THR A 22 -21.85 -3.24 -16.27
C THR A 22 -22.74 -2.12 -15.70
N GLN A 23 -23.87 -1.83 -16.34
CA GLN A 23 -24.85 -0.85 -15.87
C GLN A 23 -25.39 -1.23 -14.49
N LYS A 24 -25.81 -2.50 -14.32
CA LYS A 24 -26.29 -2.99 -13.02
C LYS A 24 -25.22 -2.87 -11.92
N SER A 25 -23.99 -3.27 -12.23
CA SER A 25 -22.87 -3.18 -11.27
C SER A 25 -22.56 -1.73 -10.89
N PHE A 26 -22.66 -0.82 -11.85
CA PHE A 26 -22.51 0.61 -11.61
C PHE A 26 -23.62 1.14 -10.68
N GLU A 27 -24.88 0.83 -10.96
CA GLU A 27 -26.02 1.21 -10.12
C GLU A 27 -25.86 0.69 -8.68
N ASP A 28 -25.51 -0.59 -8.51
CA ASP A 28 -25.26 -1.21 -7.21
C ASP A 28 -24.14 -0.48 -6.45
N ALA A 29 -23.05 -0.12 -7.14
CA ALA A 29 -21.96 0.66 -6.55
C ALA A 29 -22.42 2.07 -6.15
N THR A 30 -23.14 2.78 -7.04
CA THR A 30 -23.67 4.13 -6.77
C THR A 30 -24.55 4.13 -5.52
N ARG A 31 -25.39 3.10 -5.39
CA ARG A 31 -26.31 2.91 -4.27
C ARG A 31 -25.57 2.56 -2.99
N PHE A 32 -24.61 1.64 -3.06
CA PHE A 32 -23.79 1.24 -1.91
C PHE A 32 -23.05 2.43 -1.28
N PHE A 33 -22.44 3.27 -2.11
CA PHE A 33 -21.73 4.47 -1.65
C PHE A 33 -22.66 5.66 -1.37
N GLY A 34 -23.97 5.53 -1.60
CA GLY A 34 -24.95 6.60 -1.36
C GLY A 34 -24.71 7.84 -2.22
N VAL A 35 -24.11 7.68 -3.40
CA VAL A 35 -23.81 8.81 -4.30
C VAL A 35 -25.11 9.34 -4.88
N LYS A 36 -25.29 10.66 -4.83
CA LYS A 36 -26.46 11.33 -5.40
C LYS A 36 -26.11 11.95 -6.75
N PRO A 37 -27.09 12.09 -7.67
CA PRO A 37 -26.89 12.83 -8.91
C PRO A 37 -26.41 14.26 -8.62
N LYS A 38 -25.61 14.83 -9.54
CA LYS A 38 -25.25 16.25 -9.46
C LYS A 38 -26.48 17.12 -9.72
N SER A 39 -26.48 18.36 -9.21
CA SER A 39 -27.56 19.31 -9.46
C SER A 39 -27.79 19.49 -10.96
N GLY A 40 -28.99 19.16 -11.42
CA GLY A 40 -29.37 19.20 -12.84
C GLY A 40 -29.36 17.84 -13.54
N ASP A 41 -28.68 16.84 -12.98
CA ASP A 41 -28.69 15.47 -13.50
C ASP A 41 -29.86 14.67 -12.91
N LYS A 42 -30.48 13.82 -13.74
CA LYS A 42 -31.52 12.88 -13.29
C LYS A 42 -30.93 11.65 -12.60
N GLU A 43 -29.73 11.25 -13.02
CA GLU A 43 -29.06 10.01 -12.60
C GLU A 43 -27.59 10.27 -12.28
N VAL A 44 -26.98 9.38 -11.51
CA VAL A 44 -25.55 9.46 -11.21
C VAL A 44 -24.75 9.13 -12.47
N THR A 45 -23.89 10.04 -12.91
CA THR A 45 -23.06 9.80 -14.08
C THR A 45 -21.79 9.04 -13.73
N PRO A 46 -21.25 8.17 -14.62
CA PRO A 46 -19.97 7.50 -14.40
C PRO A 46 -18.83 8.47 -14.08
N ASN A 47 -18.77 9.60 -14.79
CA ASN A 47 -17.78 10.63 -14.55
C ASN A 47 -17.81 11.13 -13.10
N HIS A 48 -19.01 11.36 -12.54
CA HIS A 48 -19.13 11.83 -11.16
C HIS A 48 -18.53 10.86 -10.15
N ILE A 49 -18.85 9.57 -10.25
CA ILE A 49 -18.33 8.55 -9.34
C ILE A 49 -16.83 8.37 -9.52
N PHE A 50 -16.35 8.23 -10.75
CA PHE A 50 -14.93 7.98 -10.98
C PHE A 50 -14.07 9.17 -10.56
N MET A 51 -14.57 10.40 -10.66
CA MET A 51 -13.91 11.58 -10.10
C MET A 51 -13.82 11.50 -8.57
N LEU A 52 -14.92 11.19 -7.87
CA LEU A 52 -14.89 11.02 -6.40
C LEU A 52 -13.96 9.89 -5.97
N TRP A 53 -14.00 8.76 -6.68
CA TRP A 53 -13.16 7.60 -6.40
C TRP A 53 -11.68 7.89 -6.65
N TYR A 54 -11.36 8.63 -7.72
CA TYR A 54 -9.99 9.04 -8.02
C TYR A 54 -9.41 9.87 -6.87
N GLU A 55 -10.10 10.93 -6.44
CA GLU A 55 -9.67 11.78 -5.33
C GLU A 55 -9.51 10.97 -4.04
N PHE A 56 -10.52 10.15 -3.69
CA PHE A 56 -10.45 9.27 -2.53
C PHE A 56 -9.24 8.35 -2.56
N SER A 57 -9.01 7.67 -3.68
CA SER A 57 -7.90 6.72 -3.83
C SER A 57 -6.52 7.40 -3.76
N SER A 58 -6.42 8.62 -4.28
CA SER A 58 -5.21 9.44 -4.24
C SER A 58 -4.87 9.82 -2.80
N ASP A 59 -5.86 10.36 -2.07
CA ASP A 59 -5.72 10.72 -0.66
C ASP A 59 -5.42 9.51 0.21
N PHE A 60 -6.18 8.43 0.04
CA PHE A 60 -5.96 7.19 0.76
C PHE A 60 -4.52 6.69 0.59
N LYS A 61 -4.02 6.65 -0.65
CA LYS A 61 -2.63 6.26 -0.95
C LYS A 61 -1.61 7.17 -0.25
N ASN A 62 -1.85 8.47 -0.26
CA ASN A 62 -0.94 9.44 0.35
C ASN A 62 -0.91 9.34 1.88
N ILE A 63 -2.08 9.21 2.50
CA ILE A 63 -2.24 8.99 3.94
C ILE A 63 -1.59 7.67 4.33
N TRP A 64 -1.90 6.58 3.62
CA TRP A 64 -1.32 5.27 3.88
C TRP A 64 0.21 5.29 3.91
N LYS A 65 0.86 5.95 2.93
CA LYS A 65 2.32 6.09 2.89
C LYS A 65 2.85 6.87 4.11
N ARG A 66 2.17 7.96 4.49
CA ARG A 66 2.57 8.78 5.64
C ARG A 66 2.44 7.99 6.95
N GLU A 67 1.29 7.38 7.17
CA GLU A 67 1.01 6.58 8.37
C GLU A 67 1.94 5.38 8.48
N SER A 68 2.19 4.67 7.37
CA SER A 68 3.15 3.56 7.35
C SER A 68 4.54 4.00 7.83
N LYS A 69 5.02 5.15 7.34
CA LYS A 69 6.31 5.71 7.77
C LYS A 69 6.31 6.15 9.23
N ALA A 70 5.21 6.75 9.71
CA ALA A 70 5.06 7.16 11.09
C ALA A 70 5.11 5.95 12.04
N ILE A 71 4.34 4.90 11.73
CA ILE A 71 4.31 3.65 12.49
C ILE A 71 5.71 3.00 12.55
N SER A 72 6.42 2.91 11.42
CA SER A 72 7.78 2.37 11.41
C SER A 72 8.74 3.18 12.29
N LYS A 73 8.64 4.52 12.25
CA LYS A 73 9.47 5.40 13.07
C LYS A 73 9.18 5.24 14.56
N GLU A 74 7.91 5.14 14.94
CA GLU A 74 7.53 4.96 16.34
C GLU A 74 8.00 3.60 16.87
N ARG A 75 7.77 2.52 16.12
CA ARG A 75 8.26 1.18 16.49
C ARG A 75 9.78 1.14 16.70
N LEU A 76 10.54 1.84 15.85
CA LEU A 76 11.99 1.95 16.02
C LEU A 76 12.36 2.73 17.29
N ARG A 77 11.68 3.84 17.56
CA ARG A 77 11.88 4.65 18.77
C ARG A 77 11.60 3.84 20.03
N GLU A 78 10.48 3.12 20.07
CA GLU A 78 10.09 2.24 21.18
C GLU A 78 11.15 1.15 21.42
N ALA A 79 11.63 0.49 20.37
CA ALA A 79 12.69 -0.52 20.47
C ALA A 79 14.00 0.08 21.03
N GLN A 80 14.39 1.26 20.57
CA GLN A 80 15.58 1.96 21.08
C GLN A 80 15.43 2.37 22.56
N LEU A 81 14.26 2.85 22.96
CA LEU A 81 13.97 3.19 24.36
C LEU A 81 14.00 1.95 25.26
N SER A 82 13.45 0.83 24.79
CA SER A 82 13.49 -0.45 25.50
C SER A 82 14.94 -0.92 25.75
N VAL A 83 15.80 -0.87 24.72
CA VAL A 83 17.23 -1.21 24.87
C VAL A 83 17.93 -0.28 25.86
N LYS A 84 17.69 1.03 25.79
CA LYS A 84 18.28 2.00 26.73
C LYS A 84 17.87 1.70 28.16
N LYS A 85 16.58 1.46 28.40
CA LYS A 85 16.04 1.14 29.73
C LYS A 85 16.69 -0.12 30.32
N ILE A 86 16.77 -1.19 29.54
CA ILE A 86 17.43 -2.44 29.97
C ILE A 86 18.91 -2.21 30.29
N THR A 87 19.60 -1.40 29.48
CA THR A 87 21.03 -1.09 29.67
C THR A 87 21.30 -0.16 30.83
N SER A 88 20.34 0.69 31.22
CA SER A 88 20.45 1.55 32.41
C SER A 88 20.06 0.81 33.70
N GLU A 89 19.08 -0.08 33.64
CA GLU A 89 18.57 -0.84 34.79
C GLU A 89 19.50 -1.99 35.18
N LYS A 90 20.05 -2.71 34.20
CA LYS A 90 21.20 -3.58 34.44
C LYS A 90 22.43 -2.67 34.46
N LYS A 91 23.20 -2.58 35.55
CA LYS A 91 24.53 -1.94 35.59
C LYS A 91 25.53 -2.63 34.64
N VAL A 92 25.26 -2.63 33.33
CA VAL A 92 26.14 -3.17 32.30
C VAL A 92 26.96 -2.00 31.78
N GLU A 93 28.12 -1.78 32.40
CA GLU A 93 29.13 -0.86 31.86
C GLU A 93 29.59 -1.39 30.50
N THR A 94 29.08 -0.81 29.41
CA THR A 94 29.69 -0.98 28.10
C THR A 94 30.93 -0.11 28.02
N LYS A 95 32.05 -0.63 28.53
CA LYS A 95 33.36 -0.01 28.31
C LYS A 95 33.66 -0.03 26.82
N LYS A 96 34.05 1.12 26.24
CA LYS A 96 34.64 1.18 24.89
C LYS A 96 35.73 0.12 24.82
N THR A 97 35.58 -0.86 23.93
CA THR A 97 36.59 -1.90 23.72
C THR A 97 37.89 -1.23 23.29
N ASN A 98 38.95 -1.45 24.05
CA ASN A 98 40.28 -0.95 23.72
C ASN A 98 40.69 -1.51 22.34
N PRO A 99 41.08 -0.66 21.38
CA PRO A 99 41.45 -1.09 20.03
C PRO A 99 42.65 -2.07 20.01
N ASN A 100 43.49 -2.06 21.05
CA ASN A 100 44.61 -3.00 21.22
C ASN A 100 44.26 -4.23 22.08
N SER A 101 43.00 -4.37 22.52
CA SER A 101 42.59 -5.53 23.32
C SER A 101 42.72 -6.82 22.53
N LEU A 102 43.02 -7.92 23.24
CA LEU A 102 43.14 -9.24 22.63
C LEU A 102 41.87 -9.63 21.85
N LYS A 103 40.69 -9.26 22.38
CA LYS A 103 39.40 -9.50 21.72
C LYS A 103 39.28 -8.79 20.38
N GLU A 104 39.73 -7.53 20.29
CA GLU A 104 39.71 -6.76 19.04
C GLU A 104 40.76 -7.28 18.04
N ARG A 105 41.96 -7.63 18.52
CA ARG A 105 43.02 -8.25 17.69
C ARG A 105 42.58 -9.59 17.10
N MET A 106 41.84 -10.40 17.85
CA MET A 106 41.29 -11.66 17.34
C MET A 106 40.20 -11.42 16.28
N ARG A 107 39.38 -10.39 16.46
CA ARG A 107 38.35 -9.99 15.50
C ARG A 107 38.95 -9.49 14.19
N GLN A 108 39.99 -8.65 14.26
CA GLN A 108 40.74 -8.18 13.10
C GLN A 108 41.46 -9.32 12.37
N ARG A 109 42.07 -10.26 13.10
CA ARG A 109 42.67 -11.46 12.49
C ARG A 109 41.62 -12.29 11.76
N ALA A 110 40.47 -12.56 12.37
CA ALA A 110 39.39 -13.31 11.72
C ALA A 110 38.86 -12.60 10.45
N ALA A 111 38.72 -11.27 10.47
CA ALA A 111 38.32 -10.49 9.30
C ALA A 111 39.36 -10.57 8.17
N ASN A 112 40.65 -10.51 8.49
CA ASN A 112 41.73 -10.62 7.50
C ASN A 112 41.84 -12.04 6.90
N THR A 113 41.59 -13.10 7.69
CA THR A 113 41.59 -14.49 7.18
C THR A 113 40.41 -14.79 6.26
N THR A 114 39.32 -14.02 6.34
CA THR A 114 38.14 -14.21 5.49
C THR A 114 38.30 -13.53 4.11
N THR A 115 39.38 -12.76 3.91
CA THR A 115 39.63 -11.99 2.67
C THR A 115 40.78 -12.58 1.84
N SER A 116 41.06 -13.89 1.96
CA SER A 116 42.03 -14.62 1.11
C SER A 116 41.38 -15.82 0.44
#